data_AF-W9GIM3-F1
#
_entry.id   AF-W9GIM3-F1
#
_cell.length_a   1.000
_cell.length_b   1.000
_cell.length_c   1.000
_cell.angle_alpha   90.00
_cell.angle_beta   90.00
_cell.angle_gamma   90.00
#
_symmetry.space_group_name_H-M   'P 1'
#
loop_
_entity.id
_entity.type
_entity.pdbx_description
1 polymer ?
#
loop_
_entity_poly.entity_id
_entity_poly.type
_entity_poly.pdbx_seq_one_letter_code
_entity_poly.pdbx_strand_id
1 'polypeptide(L)'
;MTSGSASSRPWRHRALLPILVGLGLVIGVISSLGAPLVPLIAREERVALGAAQWTLTANLLAGAVLTPLLGRLATGEGLRRTVLTALLVCTGGTTLCVPELGFGGLLVGRILQGASLALLPLAIAVARFAVPPEDFPRAGALVSVSGVAGIGLGYPVTSLVADLFGMRPAFATGAALSVLVLAAAWLVIPDRKGQPVGAVNWIGALGLAAAVGALLLGLTLLEQHWPWSLILGVLAVALLCWWIPSQLRSAAPLVDLRLARHSAVMRANVVVLVAGLTVYMLFTLVTQYVQAPMGGLGLSVMAAGMAVLPFSLCGLAGGRAG
;
A
#
# COMPACT_ATOMS: atom_id res chain seq x y z
N MET A 1 29.93 27.89 20.04
CA MET A 1 28.79 28.83 20.25
C MET A 1 27.91 28.74 19.00
N THR A 2 26.69 28.21 18.95
CA THR A 2 25.66 27.87 19.94
C THR A 2 25.05 26.52 19.55
N SER A 3 25.20 25.51 20.42
CA SER A 3 24.46 24.25 20.35
C SER A 3 23.02 24.52 20.77
N GLY A 4 22.17 24.92 19.82
CA GLY A 4 20.73 24.98 20.01
C GLY A 4 20.17 23.57 20.14
N SER A 5 20.21 23.00 21.35
CA SER A 5 19.42 21.84 21.72
C SER A 5 17.95 22.21 21.57
N ALA A 6 17.38 21.88 20.41
CA ALA A 6 15.94 21.91 20.25
C ALA A 6 15.38 20.97 21.31
N SER A 7 14.74 21.56 22.33
CA SER A 7 14.02 20.85 23.37
C SER A 7 12.89 20.05 22.71
N SER A 8 13.18 18.81 22.32
CA SER A 8 12.15 17.87 21.90
C SER A 8 11.26 17.66 23.12
N ARG A 9 10.06 18.26 23.10
CA ARG A 9 9.12 18.19 24.22
C ARG A 9 8.94 16.71 24.62
N PRO A 10 9.06 16.34 25.91
CA PRO A 10 9.05 14.94 26.35
C PRO A 10 7.84 14.12 25.86
N TRP A 11 6.69 14.78 25.68
CA TRP A 11 5.47 14.16 25.17
C TRP A 11 5.55 13.73 23.70
N ARG A 12 6.35 14.41 22.86
CA ARG A 12 6.52 14.06 21.43
C ARG A 12 7.25 12.72 21.27
N HIS A 13 8.24 12.45 22.12
CA HIS A 13 8.93 11.16 22.14
C HIS A 13 7.98 10.02 22.54
N ARG A 14 7.11 10.26 23.54
CA ARG A 14 6.12 9.26 23.98
C ARG A 14 5.00 9.03 22.96
N ALA A 15 4.60 10.07 22.21
CA ALA A 15 3.54 10.00 21.21
C ALA A 15 4.01 9.47 19.84
N LEU A 16 5.32 9.43 19.59
CA LEU A 16 5.87 9.00 18.29
C LEU A 16 5.56 7.54 17.98
N LEU A 17 5.81 6.63 18.94
CA LEU A 17 5.60 5.20 18.74
C LEU A 17 4.13 4.85 18.43
N PRO A 18 3.11 5.37 19.16
CA PRO A 18 1.71 5.21 18.79
C PRO A 18 1.38 5.68 17.37
N ILE A 19 2.02 6.74 16.88
CA ILE A 19 1.77 7.28 15.54
C ILE A 19 2.40 6.40 14.48
N LEU A 20 3.61 5.88 14.72
CA LEU A 20 4.23 4.91 13.82
C LEU A 20 3.39 3.63 13.71
N VAL A 21 2.83 3.18 14.84
CA VAL A 21 1.82 2.10 14.88
C VAL A 21 0.55 2.51 14.11
N GLY A 22 0.09 3.75 14.26
CA GLY A 22 -1.03 4.31 13.51
C GLY A 22 -0.81 4.30 11.99
N LEU A 23 0.41 4.62 11.52
CA LEU A 23 0.77 4.50 10.11
C LEU A 23 0.65 3.04 9.63
N GLY A 24 1.15 2.09 10.43
CA GLY A 24 0.97 0.65 10.21
C GLY A 24 -0.50 0.25 10.08
N LEU A 25 -1.33 0.69 11.03
CA LEU A 25 -2.77 0.42 11.02
C LEU A 25 -3.48 1.00 9.78
N VAL A 26 -3.13 2.22 9.36
CA VAL A 26 -3.68 2.83 8.13
C VAL A 26 -3.39 1.96 6.92
N ILE A 27 -2.15 1.48 6.77
CA ILE A 27 -1.77 0.56 5.68
C ILE A 27 -2.63 -0.70 5.72
N GLY A 28 -2.75 -1.31 6.90
CA GLY A 28 -3.48 -2.56 7.05
C GLY A 28 -4.98 -2.41 6.75
N VAL A 29 -5.61 -1.36 7.28
CA VAL A 29 -7.03 -1.08 7.04
C VAL A 29 -7.30 -0.75 5.58
N ILE A 30 -6.47 0.06 4.93
CA ILE A 30 -6.65 0.40 3.50
C ILE A 30 -6.41 -0.81 2.59
N SER A 31 -5.47 -1.68 2.96
CA SER A 31 -5.27 -2.96 2.29
C SER A 31 -6.48 -3.89 2.47
N SER A 32 -7.14 -3.84 3.64
CA SER A 32 -8.34 -4.64 3.92
C SER A 32 -9.58 -4.22 3.13
N LEU A 33 -9.65 -2.95 2.70
CA LEU A 33 -10.67 -2.45 1.75
C LEU A 33 -10.47 -2.98 0.30
N GLY A 34 -9.74 -4.10 0.16
CA GLY A 34 -9.38 -4.74 -1.10
C GLY A 34 -10.29 -5.91 -1.45
N ALA A 35 -9.74 -7.13 -1.42
CA ALA A 35 -10.32 -8.30 -2.08
C ALA A 35 -11.78 -8.64 -1.68
N PRO A 36 -12.18 -8.63 -0.39
CA PRO A 36 -13.54 -8.99 0.01
C PRO A 36 -14.63 -8.05 -0.51
N LEU A 37 -14.28 -6.77 -0.75
CA LEU A 37 -15.21 -5.78 -1.26
C LEU A 37 -15.40 -5.86 -2.78
N VAL A 38 -14.53 -6.57 -3.52
CA VAL A 38 -14.59 -6.60 -4.99
C VAL A 38 -15.96 -7.07 -5.53
N PRO A 39 -16.55 -8.19 -5.05
CA PRO A 39 -17.87 -8.61 -5.50
C PRO A 39 -18.97 -7.60 -5.14
N LEU A 40 -18.86 -6.97 -3.97
CA LEU A 40 -19.81 -5.95 -3.53
C LEU A 40 -19.74 -4.69 -4.40
N ILE A 41 -18.54 -4.20 -4.69
CA ILE A 41 -18.28 -3.07 -5.59
C ILE A 41 -18.87 -3.37 -6.97
N ALA A 42 -18.65 -4.57 -7.51
CA ALA A 42 -19.21 -4.95 -8.81
C ALA A 42 -20.74 -4.83 -8.84
N ARG A 43 -21.40 -5.26 -7.75
CA ARG A 43 -22.87 -5.22 -7.60
C ARG A 43 -23.39 -3.80 -7.41
N GLU A 44 -22.82 -3.03 -6.49
CA GLU A 44 -23.29 -1.68 -6.14
C GLU A 44 -23.00 -0.66 -7.25
N GLU A 45 -21.83 -0.74 -7.90
CA GLU A 45 -21.46 0.13 -9.02
C GLU A 45 -21.97 -0.38 -10.38
N ARG A 46 -22.59 -1.56 -10.43
CA ARG A 46 -23.12 -2.22 -11.64
C ARG A 46 -22.06 -2.36 -12.75
N VAL A 47 -20.85 -2.75 -12.37
CA VAL A 47 -19.74 -2.98 -13.29
C VAL A 47 -19.38 -4.47 -13.37
N ALA A 48 -18.74 -4.89 -14.45
CA ALA A 48 -18.22 -6.25 -14.56
C ALA A 48 -17.24 -6.57 -13.42
N LEU A 49 -17.21 -7.83 -12.96
CA LEU A 49 -16.31 -8.25 -11.88
C LEU A 49 -14.84 -7.98 -12.21
N GLY A 50 -14.43 -8.19 -13.46
CA GLY A 50 -13.09 -7.85 -13.93
C GLY A 50 -12.78 -6.34 -13.86
N ALA A 51 -13.79 -5.48 -14.08
CA ALA A 51 -13.63 -4.05 -13.85
C ALA A 51 -13.48 -3.75 -12.36
N ALA A 52 -14.32 -4.33 -11.48
CA ALA A 52 -14.20 -4.15 -10.04
C ALA A 52 -12.86 -4.63 -9.47
N GLN A 53 -12.23 -5.67 -10.03
CA GLN A 53 -10.88 -6.12 -9.65
C GLN A 53 -9.80 -5.04 -9.83
N TRP A 54 -9.99 -4.09 -10.76
CA TRP A 54 -9.07 -2.96 -10.92
C TRP A 54 -8.97 -2.07 -9.69
N THR A 55 -9.96 -2.07 -8.81
CA THR A 55 -9.90 -1.35 -7.53
C THR A 55 -8.79 -1.85 -6.61
N LEU A 56 -8.38 -3.12 -6.75
CA LEU A 56 -7.25 -3.70 -6.06
C LEU A 56 -5.97 -3.54 -6.89
N THR A 57 -6.01 -3.93 -8.16
CA THR A 57 -4.84 -3.91 -9.06
C THR A 57 -4.28 -2.49 -9.23
N ALA A 58 -5.13 -1.48 -9.45
CA ALA A 58 -4.69 -0.10 -9.63
C ALA A 58 -4.06 0.48 -8.35
N ASN A 59 -4.58 0.14 -7.17
CA ASN A 59 -3.99 0.52 -5.88
C ASN A 59 -2.59 -0.09 -5.70
N LEU A 60 -2.44 -1.39 -5.99
CA LEU A 60 -1.15 -2.09 -5.91
C LEU A 60 -0.13 -1.54 -6.93
N LEU A 61 -0.58 -1.28 -8.16
CA LEU A 61 0.24 -0.68 -9.22
C LEU A 61 0.73 0.72 -8.81
N ALA A 62 -0.19 1.57 -8.33
CA ALA A 62 0.15 2.90 -7.85
C ALA A 62 1.18 2.82 -6.70
N GLY A 63 0.98 1.91 -5.74
CA GLY A 63 1.94 1.71 -4.67
C GLY A 63 3.30 1.20 -5.15
N ALA A 64 3.36 0.30 -6.14
CA ALA A 64 4.62 -0.18 -6.71
C ALA A 64 5.46 0.95 -7.34
N VAL A 65 4.82 1.94 -7.93
CA VAL A 65 5.47 3.12 -8.51
C VAL A 65 5.80 4.18 -7.45
N LEU A 66 4.84 4.46 -6.56
CA LEU A 66 4.96 5.51 -5.54
C LEU A 66 5.94 5.14 -4.42
N THR A 67 6.10 3.86 -4.09
CA THR A 67 7.00 3.41 -3.01
C THR A 67 8.46 3.82 -3.23
N PRO A 68 9.11 3.50 -4.37
CA PRO A 68 10.49 3.94 -4.61
C PRO A 68 10.59 5.47 -4.76
N LEU A 69 9.60 6.12 -5.37
CA LEU A 69 9.54 7.59 -5.49
C LEU A 69 9.54 8.27 -4.12
N LEU A 70 8.61 7.88 -3.25
CA LEU A 70 8.48 8.42 -1.90
C LEU A 70 9.69 8.01 -1.05
N GLY A 71 10.22 6.80 -1.20
CA GLY A 71 11.47 6.39 -0.56
C GLY A 71 12.64 7.33 -0.87
N ARG A 72 12.73 7.83 -2.11
CA ARG A 72 13.76 8.80 -2.52
C ARG A 72 13.49 10.22 -2.03
N LEU A 73 12.23 10.64 -1.99
CA LEU A 73 11.85 11.93 -1.42
C LEU A 73 12.06 11.98 0.11
N ALA A 74 12.09 10.80 0.75
CA ALA A 74 12.27 10.65 2.19
C ALA A 74 13.73 10.70 2.66
N THR A 75 14.61 11.43 1.97
CA THR A 75 16.00 11.65 2.37
C THR A 75 16.17 12.96 3.13
N GLY A 76 16.95 12.92 4.21
CA GLY A 76 17.34 14.13 4.95
C GLY A 76 16.14 14.94 5.41
N GLU A 77 16.04 16.19 4.97
CA GLU A 77 14.94 17.10 5.33
C GLU A 77 13.58 16.73 4.72
N GLY A 78 13.56 15.92 3.66
CA GLY A 78 12.34 15.51 2.98
C GLY A 78 11.53 14.45 3.73
N LEU A 79 12.08 13.80 4.76
CA LEU A 79 11.45 12.65 5.42
C LEU A 79 10.06 13.00 5.98
N ARG A 80 9.95 14.05 6.79
CA ARG A 80 8.65 14.45 7.38
C ARG A 80 7.65 14.84 6.29
N ARG A 81 8.08 15.71 5.36
CA ARG A 81 7.22 16.20 4.27
C ARG A 81 6.70 15.02 3.44
N THR A 82 7.53 14.03 3.17
CA THR A 82 7.17 12.85 2.39
C THR A 82 6.16 11.97 3.12
N VAL A 83 6.36 11.70 4.42
CA VAL A 83 5.40 10.95 5.23
C VAL A 83 4.04 11.64 5.23
N LEU A 84 4.01 12.95 5.50
CA LEU A 84 2.76 13.71 5.56
C LEU A 84 2.09 13.82 4.18
N THR A 85 2.86 13.97 3.10
CA THR A 85 2.32 14.01 1.74
C THR A 85 1.74 12.67 1.34
N ALA A 86 2.44 11.56 1.61
CA ALA A 86 1.95 10.22 1.33
C ALA A 86 0.66 9.92 2.10
N LEU A 87 0.63 10.29 3.39
CA LEU A 87 -0.55 10.10 4.25
C LEU A 87 -1.71 11.01 3.83
N LEU A 88 -1.44 12.25 3.42
CA LEU A 88 -2.44 13.18 2.90
C LEU A 88 -3.05 12.68 1.59
N VAL A 89 -2.23 12.25 0.63
CA VAL A 89 -2.68 11.68 -0.65
C VAL A 89 -3.52 10.44 -0.41
N CYS A 90 -3.05 9.56 0.48
CA CYS A 90 -3.76 8.35 0.88
C CYS A 90 -5.11 8.69 1.53
N THR A 91 -5.14 9.61 2.50
CA THR A 91 -6.36 10.08 3.17
C THR A 91 -7.34 10.73 2.19
N GLY A 92 -6.84 11.55 1.26
CA GLY A 92 -7.62 12.13 0.16
C GLY A 92 -8.22 11.05 -0.73
N GLY A 93 -7.46 10.01 -1.06
CA GLY A 93 -7.93 8.85 -1.81
C GLY A 93 -9.02 8.06 -1.08
N THR A 94 -8.86 7.83 0.23
CA THR A 94 -9.85 7.11 1.03
C THR A 94 -11.13 7.92 1.21
N THR A 95 -11.02 9.22 1.44
CA THR A 95 -12.18 10.13 1.55
C THR A 95 -12.92 10.27 0.22
N LEU A 96 -12.21 10.25 -0.92
CA LEU A 96 -12.83 10.28 -2.25
C LEU A 96 -13.68 9.04 -2.56
N CYS A 97 -13.41 7.89 -1.92
CA CYS A 97 -14.22 6.68 -2.10
C CYS A 97 -15.56 6.70 -1.33
N VAL A 98 -15.75 7.65 -0.42
CA VAL A 98 -16.95 7.78 0.43
C VAL A 98 -18.16 8.34 -0.33
N PRO A 99 -18.08 9.47 -1.05
CA PRO A 99 -19.20 9.97 -1.83
C PRO A 99 -19.53 9.08 -3.04
N GLU A 100 -20.78 9.14 -3.49
CA GLU A 100 -21.26 8.43 -4.68
C GLU A 100 -20.82 9.13 -5.98
N LEU A 101 -19.53 9.03 -6.30
CA LEU A 101 -18.93 9.58 -7.53
C LEU A 101 -18.83 8.54 -8.67
N GLY A 102 -19.53 7.42 -8.52
CA GLY A 102 -19.47 6.26 -9.41
C GLY A 102 -18.13 5.52 -9.38
N PHE A 103 -18.04 4.47 -10.21
CA PHE A 103 -16.86 3.60 -10.30
C PHE A 103 -15.57 4.35 -10.64
N GLY A 104 -15.62 5.36 -11.51
CA GLY A 104 -14.46 6.18 -11.88
C GLY A 104 -13.87 6.94 -10.69
N GLY A 105 -14.71 7.59 -9.88
CA GLY A 105 -14.27 8.29 -8.66
C GLY A 105 -13.69 7.32 -7.63
N LEU A 106 -14.32 6.15 -7.46
CA LEU A 106 -13.80 5.09 -6.60
C LEU A 106 -12.42 4.61 -7.06
N LEU A 107 -12.25 4.37 -8.36
CA LEU A 107 -10.99 3.91 -8.94
C LEU A 107 -9.86 4.94 -8.73
N VAL A 108 -10.14 6.23 -8.93
CA VAL A 108 -9.18 7.31 -8.62
C VAL A 108 -8.82 7.30 -7.14
N GLY A 109 -9.81 7.16 -6.24
CA GLY A 109 -9.56 7.05 -4.81
C GLY A 109 -8.65 5.88 -4.45
N ARG A 110 -8.84 4.72 -5.10
CA ARG A 110 -7.98 3.54 -4.94
C ARG A 110 -6.58 3.73 -5.49
N ILE A 111 -6.40 4.43 -6.61
CA ILE A 111 -5.07 4.80 -7.13
C ILE A 111 -4.33 5.67 -6.12
N LEU A 112 -4.99 6.68 -5.56
CA LEU A 112 -4.38 7.57 -4.55
C LEU A 112 -4.03 6.83 -3.26
N GLN A 113 -4.84 5.87 -2.84
CA GLN A 113 -4.56 4.98 -1.70
C GLN A 113 -3.29 4.16 -1.87
N GLY A 114 -2.78 3.98 -3.10
CA GLY A 114 -1.51 3.29 -3.36
C GLY A 114 -0.32 3.92 -2.63
N ALA A 115 -0.39 5.23 -2.33
CA ALA A 115 0.60 5.93 -1.50
C ALA A 115 0.76 5.32 -0.10
N SER A 116 -0.29 4.64 0.41
CA SER A 116 -0.24 3.94 1.70
C SER A 116 0.86 2.88 1.74
N LEU A 117 1.14 2.18 0.64
CA LEU A 117 2.15 1.11 0.61
C LEU A 117 3.57 1.62 0.89
N ALA A 118 3.84 2.91 0.65
CA ALA A 118 5.09 3.55 1.01
C ALA A 118 5.19 3.90 2.50
N LEU A 119 4.07 3.98 3.23
CA LEU A 119 4.06 4.42 4.63
C LEU A 119 4.83 3.48 5.55
N LEU A 120 4.93 2.18 5.23
CA LEU A 120 5.65 1.21 6.08
C LEU A 120 7.16 1.49 6.11
N PRO A 121 7.89 1.51 4.97
CA PRO A 121 9.31 1.86 4.97
C PRO A 121 9.54 3.30 5.44
N LEU A 122 8.62 4.23 5.17
CA LEU A 122 8.71 5.60 5.68
C LEU A 122 8.59 5.66 7.21
N ALA A 123 7.67 4.89 7.81
CA ALA A 123 7.52 4.79 9.26
C ALA A 123 8.78 4.19 9.90
N ILE A 124 9.36 3.15 9.30
CA ILE A 124 10.63 2.58 9.75
C ILE A 124 11.78 3.60 9.64
N ALA A 125 11.81 4.41 8.58
CA ALA A 125 12.80 5.48 8.43
C ALA A 125 12.65 6.58 9.49
N VAL A 126 11.41 6.95 9.85
CA VAL A 126 11.12 7.86 10.97
C VAL A 126 11.53 7.23 12.29
N ALA A 127 11.20 5.95 12.52
CA ALA A 127 11.60 5.22 13.72
C ALA A 127 13.12 5.24 13.89
N ARG A 128 13.87 4.90 12.84
CA ARG A 128 15.34 4.89 12.84
C ARG A 128 15.96 6.25 13.16
N PHE A 129 15.26 7.33 12.82
CA PHE A 129 15.73 8.69 13.04
C PHE A 129 15.36 9.24 14.42
N ALA A 130 14.14 9.00 14.89
CA ALA A 130 13.57 9.71 16.03
C ALA A 130 13.37 8.86 17.30
N VAL A 131 13.59 7.54 17.20
CA VAL A 131 13.58 6.60 18.36
C VAL A 131 15.03 6.34 18.80
N PRO A 132 15.29 6.22 20.12
CA PRO A 132 16.60 5.80 20.62
C PRO A 132 17.08 4.48 19.96
N PRO A 133 18.39 4.32 19.69
CA PRO A 133 18.92 3.13 19.03
C PRO A 133 18.56 1.81 19.71
N GLU A 134 18.49 1.83 21.05
CA GLU A 134 18.14 0.69 21.90
C GLU A 134 16.68 0.21 21.69
N ASP A 135 15.77 1.14 21.38
CA ASP A 135 14.35 0.87 21.20
C ASP A 135 13.96 0.68 19.72
N PHE A 136 14.87 0.95 18.78
CA PHE A 136 14.60 0.84 17.34
C PHE A 136 14.11 -0.56 16.91
N PRO A 137 14.71 -1.69 17.36
CA PRO A 137 14.21 -3.02 17.01
C PRO A 137 12.75 -3.23 17.45
N ARG A 138 12.41 -2.77 18.66
CA ARG A 138 11.04 -2.84 19.19
C ARG A 138 10.08 -1.96 18.38
N ALA A 139 10.48 -0.74 18.04
CA ALA A 139 9.66 0.16 17.23
C ALA A 139 9.41 -0.40 15.83
N GLY A 140 10.44 -0.95 15.17
CA GLY A 140 10.31 -1.59 13.86
C GLY A 140 9.40 -2.82 13.89
N ALA A 141 9.52 -3.65 14.93
CA ALA A 141 8.63 -4.79 15.13
C ALA A 141 7.17 -4.35 15.34
N LEU A 142 6.93 -3.37 16.21
CA LEU A 142 5.57 -2.86 16.48
C LEU A 142 4.91 -2.26 15.23
N VAL A 143 5.67 -1.50 14.43
CA VAL A 143 5.18 -0.97 13.13
C VAL A 143 4.80 -2.11 12.19
N SER A 144 5.66 -3.12 12.05
CA SER A 144 5.41 -4.26 11.16
C SER A 144 4.19 -5.08 11.62
N VAL A 145 4.12 -5.38 12.92
CA VAL A 145 2.99 -6.10 13.54
C VAL A 145 1.70 -5.31 13.39
N SER A 146 1.73 -3.98 13.55
CA SER A 146 0.53 -3.15 13.40
C SER A 146 -0.02 -3.14 11.97
N GLY A 147 0.83 -3.25 10.95
CA GLY A 147 0.39 -3.45 9.56
C GLY A 147 -0.34 -4.77 9.39
N VAL A 148 0.25 -5.88 9.86
CA VAL A 148 -0.36 -7.21 9.79
C VAL A 148 -1.66 -7.28 10.60
N ALA A 149 -1.67 -6.71 11.81
CA ALA A 149 -2.84 -6.62 12.66
C ALA A 149 -3.95 -5.77 12.00
N GLY A 150 -3.58 -4.67 11.35
CA GLY A 150 -4.49 -3.82 10.61
C GLY A 150 -5.16 -4.57 9.45
N ILE A 151 -4.44 -5.45 8.74
CA ILE A 151 -5.03 -6.32 7.73
C ILE A 151 -5.97 -7.34 8.38
N GLY A 152 -5.51 -8.00 9.45
CA GLY A 152 -6.26 -9.08 10.08
C GLY A 152 -7.53 -8.67 10.79
N LEU A 153 -7.51 -7.54 11.48
CA LEU A 153 -8.71 -6.95 12.08
C LEU A 153 -9.50 -6.13 11.05
N GLY A 154 -8.81 -5.54 10.08
CA GLY A 154 -9.43 -4.73 9.03
C GLY A 154 -10.40 -5.52 8.18
N TYR A 155 -10.06 -6.75 7.75
CA TYR A 155 -10.96 -7.54 6.90
C TYR A 155 -12.32 -7.85 7.55
N PRO A 156 -12.40 -8.43 8.76
CA PRO A 156 -13.69 -8.64 9.43
C PRO A 156 -14.45 -7.34 9.69
N VAL A 157 -13.77 -6.28 10.13
CA VAL A 157 -14.43 -5.01 10.46
C VAL A 157 -15.00 -4.36 9.20
N THR A 158 -14.19 -4.26 8.14
CA THR A 158 -14.61 -3.66 6.87
C THR A 158 -15.69 -4.52 6.19
N SER A 159 -15.56 -5.85 6.20
CA SER A 159 -16.59 -6.78 5.71
C SER A 159 -17.89 -6.70 6.49
N LEU A 160 -17.86 -6.59 7.82
CA LEU A 160 -19.05 -6.43 8.66
C LEU A 160 -19.78 -5.13 8.35
N VAL A 161 -19.03 -4.02 8.33
CA VAL A 161 -19.60 -2.70 8.02
C VAL A 161 -20.18 -2.71 6.60
N ALA A 162 -19.52 -3.37 5.66
CA ALA A 162 -19.98 -3.50 4.29
C ALA A 162 -21.25 -4.34 4.14
N ASP A 163 -21.36 -5.46 4.86
CA ASP A 163 -22.57 -6.29 4.87
C ASP A 163 -23.77 -5.57 5.49
N LEU A 164 -23.55 -4.78 6.55
CA LEU A 164 -24.62 -4.10 7.27
C LEU A 164 -25.06 -2.78 6.62
N PHE A 165 -24.11 -2.00 6.08
CA PHE A 165 -24.34 -0.62 5.68
C PHE A 165 -23.87 -0.31 4.24
N GLY A 166 -23.38 -1.30 3.49
CA GLY A 166 -22.86 -1.13 2.13
C GLY A 166 -21.40 -0.68 2.09
N MET A 167 -20.83 -0.53 0.89
CA MET A 167 -19.39 -0.31 0.76
C MET A 167 -18.93 1.10 1.20
N ARG A 168 -19.79 2.13 1.11
CA ARG A 168 -19.39 3.52 1.42
C ARG A 168 -19.05 3.71 2.91
N PRO A 169 -19.86 3.21 3.86
CA PRO A 169 -19.48 3.23 5.27
C PRO A 169 -18.18 2.46 5.55
N ALA A 170 -17.90 1.36 4.84
CA ALA A 170 -16.62 0.68 4.98
C ALA A 170 -15.45 1.59 4.59
N PHE A 171 -15.53 2.29 3.45
CA PHE A 171 -14.54 3.32 3.10
C PHE A 171 -14.48 4.48 4.11
N ALA A 172 -15.62 4.90 4.65
CA ALA A 172 -15.69 5.96 5.65
C ALA A 172 -14.94 5.60 6.96
N THR A 173 -14.96 4.32 7.38
CA THR A 173 -14.18 3.88 8.55
C THR A 173 -12.67 4.01 8.31
N GLY A 174 -12.19 3.62 7.13
CA GLY A 174 -10.80 3.83 6.73
C GLY A 174 -10.43 5.31 6.60
N ALA A 175 -11.36 6.13 6.09
CA ALA A 175 -11.18 7.58 5.98
C ALA A 175 -11.06 8.23 7.37
N ALA A 176 -11.93 7.87 8.32
CA ALA A 176 -11.87 8.38 9.68
C ALA A 176 -10.53 8.05 10.36
N LEU A 177 -10.07 6.80 10.25
CA LEU A 177 -8.79 6.39 10.81
C LEU A 177 -7.61 7.14 10.16
N SER A 178 -7.60 7.26 8.83
CA SER A 178 -6.51 7.95 8.12
C SER A 178 -6.47 9.45 8.43
N VAL A 179 -7.61 10.13 8.56
CA VAL A 179 -7.69 11.52 9.02
C VAL A 179 -7.15 11.68 10.45
N LEU A 180 -7.52 10.79 11.37
CA LEU A 180 -7.05 10.84 12.76
C LEU A 180 -5.52 10.65 12.83
N VAL A 181 -4.99 9.67 12.11
CA VAL A 181 -3.54 9.43 12.05
C VAL A 181 -2.83 10.56 11.34
N LEU A 182 -3.42 11.17 10.31
CA LEU A 182 -2.87 12.35 9.63
C LEU A 182 -2.76 13.54 10.57
N ALA A 183 -3.81 13.86 11.33
CA ALA A 183 -3.79 14.93 12.32
C ALA A 183 -2.72 14.68 13.40
N ALA A 184 -2.66 13.45 13.93
CA ALA A 184 -1.67 13.08 14.93
C ALA A 184 -0.24 13.15 14.38
N ALA A 185 0.00 12.61 13.18
CA ALA A 185 1.29 12.63 12.50
C ALA A 185 1.75 14.06 12.20
N TRP A 186 0.83 14.92 11.75
CA TRP A 186 1.11 16.33 11.51
C TRP A 186 1.61 17.03 12.78
N LEU A 187 1.03 16.71 13.94
CA LEU A 187 1.42 17.33 15.20
C LEU A 187 2.73 16.79 15.75
N VAL A 188 3.01 15.49 15.63
CA VAL A 188 4.08 14.83 16.40
C VAL A 188 5.35 14.55 15.61
N ILE A 189 5.25 14.12 14.33
CA ILE A 189 6.43 13.71 13.55
C ILE A 189 7.39 14.90 13.48
N PRO A 190 8.63 14.80 13.98
CA PRO A 190 9.55 15.91 14.04
C PRO A 190 10.11 16.24 12.64
N ASP A 191 10.45 17.52 12.43
CA ASP A 191 11.26 17.91 11.29
C ASP A 191 12.67 17.36 11.44
N ARG A 192 13.17 16.74 10.37
CA ARG A 192 14.56 16.30 10.29
C ARG A 192 15.36 17.41 9.64
N LYS A 193 16.37 17.94 10.33
CA LYS A 193 17.40 18.76 9.69
C LYS A 193 18.43 17.82 9.06
N GLY A 194 18.87 18.11 7.83
CA GLY A 194 19.81 17.23 7.15
C GLY A 194 20.11 17.69 5.73
N GLN A 195 20.69 16.79 4.93
CA GLN A 195 20.97 17.05 3.53
C GLN A 195 19.66 17.31 2.74
N PRO A 196 19.72 18.14 1.69
CA PRO A 196 18.57 18.42 0.85
C PRO A 196 18.03 17.16 0.18
N VAL A 197 16.76 17.21 -0.22
CA VAL A 197 16.08 16.11 -0.89
C VAL A 197 16.85 15.71 -2.16
N GLY A 198 17.12 14.42 -2.32
CA GLY A 198 17.79 13.91 -3.51
C GLY A 198 16.96 14.15 -4.78
N ALA A 199 17.62 14.41 -5.91
CA ALA A 199 16.96 14.61 -7.20
C ALA A 199 16.11 13.39 -7.59
N VAL A 200 14.86 13.63 -8.02
CA VAL A 200 13.92 12.57 -8.43
C VAL A 200 13.95 12.37 -9.95
N ASN A 201 14.13 11.13 -10.38
CA ASN A 201 14.05 10.75 -11.79
C ASN A 201 12.58 10.52 -12.20
N TRP A 202 11.83 11.59 -12.47
CA TRP A 202 10.42 11.53 -12.86
C TRP A 202 10.17 10.74 -14.14
N ILE A 203 11.08 10.85 -15.11
CA ILE A 203 11.03 10.10 -16.38
C ILE A 203 11.11 8.60 -16.10
N GLY A 204 11.99 8.20 -15.19
CA GLY A 204 12.06 6.83 -14.70
C GLY A 204 10.76 6.38 -14.04
N ALA A 205 10.11 7.22 -13.25
CA ALA A 205 8.90 6.83 -12.55
C ALA A 205 7.73 6.62 -13.51
N LEU A 206 7.55 7.56 -14.45
CA LEU A 206 6.56 7.46 -15.51
C LEU A 206 6.83 6.26 -16.41
N GLY A 207 8.09 5.99 -16.74
CA GLY A 207 8.49 4.81 -17.50
C GLY A 207 8.12 3.50 -16.80
N LEU A 208 8.34 3.41 -15.49
CA LEU A 208 7.95 2.24 -14.70
C LEU A 208 6.42 2.10 -14.63
N ALA A 209 5.71 3.18 -14.37
CA ALA A 209 4.25 3.19 -14.32
C ALA A 209 3.63 2.76 -15.66
N ALA A 210 4.14 3.30 -16.77
CA ALA A 210 3.69 2.96 -18.11
C ALA A 210 4.02 1.51 -18.46
N ALA A 211 5.22 1.02 -18.14
CA ALA A 211 5.63 -0.36 -18.41
C ALA A 211 4.74 -1.37 -17.68
N VAL A 212 4.57 -1.20 -16.37
CA VAL A 212 3.77 -2.12 -15.55
C VAL A 212 2.28 -1.96 -15.86
N GLY A 213 1.80 -0.74 -16.10
CA GLY A 213 0.43 -0.47 -16.51
C GLY A 213 0.07 -1.13 -17.85
N ALA A 214 0.93 -0.98 -18.86
CA ALA A 214 0.76 -1.65 -20.15
C ALA A 214 0.76 -3.17 -20.01
N LEU A 215 1.67 -3.73 -19.20
CA LEU A 215 1.71 -5.17 -18.95
C LEU A 215 0.41 -5.68 -18.32
N LEU A 216 -0.06 -5.03 -17.27
CA LEU A 216 -1.28 -5.42 -16.55
C LEU A 216 -2.55 -5.26 -17.41
N LEU A 217 -2.65 -4.17 -18.17
CA LEU A 217 -3.76 -3.98 -19.13
C LEU A 217 -3.71 -5.04 -20.23
N GLY A 218 -2.53 -5.36 -20.75
CA GLY A 218 -2.36 -6.42 -21.74
C GLY A 218 -2.83 -7.76 -21.21
N LEU A 219 -2.42 -8.14 -20.00
CA LEU A 219 -2.87 -9.38 -19.36
C LEU A 219 -4.38 -9.40 -19.11
N THR A 220 -4.96 -8.26 -18.72
CA THR A 220 -6.41 -8.17 -18.46
C THR A 220 -7.23 -8.33 -19.74
N LEU A 221 -6.74 -7.79 -20.86
CA LEU A 221 -7.42 -7.84 -22.15
C LEU A 221 -7.14 -9.13 -22.94
N LEU A 222 -6.35 -10.05 -22.39
CA LEU A 222 -5.90 -11.25 -23.09
C LEU A 222 -7.08 -12.09 -23.62
N GLU A 223 -8.10 -12.29 -22.78
CA GLU A 223 -9.27 -13.11 -23.12
C GLU A 223 -10.29 -12.38 -24.00
N GLN A 224 -10.49 -11.08 -23.77
CA GLN A 224 -11.55 -10.31 -24.43
C GLN A 224 -11.09 -9.68 -25.76
N HIS A 225 -9.82 -9.27 -25.84
CA HIS A 225 -9.28 -8.45 -26.92
C HIS A 225 -7.82 -8.83 -27.21
N TRP A 226 -7.59 -10.07 -27.66
CA TRP A 226 -6.26 -10.62 -27.98
C TRP A 226 -5.32 -9.67 -28.76
N PRO A 227 -5.74 -8.98 -29.84
CA PRO A 227 -4.84 -8.10 -30.59
C PRO A 227 -4.35 -6.92 -29.74
N TRP A 228 -5.24 -6.30 -28.95
CA TRP A 228 -4.89 -5.21 -28.05
C TRP A 228 -3.99 -5.69 -26.91
N SER A 229 -4.22 -6.91 -26.41
CA SER A 229 -3.36 -7.54 -25.42
C SER A 229 -1.92 -7.68 -25.92
N LEU A 230 -1.74 -8.18 -27.15
CA LEU A 230 -0.41 -8.28 -27.76
C LEU A 230 0.27 -6.92 -27.92
N ILE A 231 -0.45 -5.91 -28.42
CA ILE A 231 0.10 -4.55 -28.59
C ILE A 231 0.60 -4.00 -27.25
N LEU A 232 -0.20 -4.16 -26.19
CA LEU A 232 0.16 -3.72 -24.84
C LEU A 232 1.31 -4.54 -24.24
N GLY A 233 1.37 -5.84 -24.53
CA GLY A 233 2.49 -6.70 -24.15
C GLY A 233 3.80 -6.28 -24.80
N VAL A 234 3.77 -6.02 -26.12
CA VAL A 234 4.93 -5.52 -26.87
C VAL A 234 5.35 -4.14 -26.35
N LEU A 235 4.39 -3.24 -26.11
CA LEU A 235 4.65 -1.92 -25.52
C LEU A 235 5.30 -2.04 -24.14
N ALA A 236 4.81 -2.93 -23.28
CA ALA A 236 5.39 -3.17 -21.96
C ALA A 236 6.84 -3.65 -22.06
N VAL A 237 7.13 -4.62 -22.94
CA VAL A 237 8.49 -5.10 -23.19
C VAL A 237 9.38 -3.98 -23.71
N ALA A 238 8.91 -3.18 -24.67
CA ALA A 238 9.66 -2.04 -25.21
C ALA A 238 9.98 -1.00 -24.13
N LEU A 239 9.00 -0.66 -23.28
CA LEU A 239 9.19 0.28 -22.17
C LEU A 239 10.17 -0.26 -21.13
N LEU A 240 10.12 -1.56 -20.79
CA LEU A 240 11.09 -2.18 -19.88
C LEU A 240 12.51 -2.22 -20.47
N CYS A 241 12.64 -2.57 -21.75
CA CYS A 241 13.91 -2.56 -22.47
C CYS A 241 14.55 -1.16 -22.52
N TRP A 242 13.74 -0.10 -22.58
CA TRP A 242 14.20 1.28 -22.47
C TRP A 242 14.50 1.68 -21.01
N TRP A 243 13.65 1.28 -20.07
CA TRP A 243 13.72 1.69 -18.67
C TRP A 243 14.92 1.10 -17.93
N ILE A 244 15.25 -0.19 -18.17
CA ILE A 244 16.35 -0.87 -17.47
C ILE A 244 17.71 -0.17 -17.72
N PRO A 245 18.14 0.09 -18.97
CA PRO A 245 19.36 0.85 -19.24
C PRO A 245 19.31 2.29 -18.71
N SER A 246 18.14 2.94 -18.80
CA SER A 246 17.93 4.30 -18.30
C SER A 246 18.19 4.38 -16.79
N GLN A 247 17.72 3.40 -16.01
CA GLN A 247 18.01 3.33 -14.57
C GLN A 247 19.48 3.01 -14.29
N LEU A 248 20.10 2.10 -15.03
CA LEU A 248 21.51 1.73 -14.82
C LEU A 248 22.50 2.87 -15.10
N ARG A 249 22.11 3.81 -15.98
CA ARG A 249 22.90 5.01 -16.34
C ARG A 249 22.52 6.25 -15.53
N SER A 250 21.39 6.25 -14.84
CA SER A 250 20.94 7.41 -14.07
C SER A 250 21.86 7.64 -12.87
N ALA A 251 22.26 8.90 -12.66
CA ALA A 251 22.99 9.30 -11.45
C ALA A 251 22.13 9.19 -10.17
N ALA A 252 20.80 9.13 -10.34
CA ALA A 252 19.83 9.14 -9.27
C ALA A 252 18.72 8.10 -9.55
N PRO A 253 19.06 6.79 -9.61
CA PRO A 253 18.12 5.74 -9.97
C PRO A 253 16.98 5.65 -8.95
N LEU A 254 15.77 5.33 -9.41
CA LEU A 254 14.61 5.09 -8.54
C LEU A 254 14.71 3.73 -7.85
N VAL A 255 15.15 2.73 -8.61
CA VAL A 255 15.42 1.38 -8.13
C VAL A 255 16.86 1.07 -8.50
N ASP A 256 17.69 0.81 -7.50
CA ASP A 256 19.06 0.39 -7.75
C ASP A 256 19.09 -1.06 -8.23
N LEU A 257 19.03 -1.22 -9.55
CA LEU A 257 19.07 -2.53 -10.21
C LEU A 257 20.39 -3.27 -9.99
N ARG A 258 21.47 -2.57 -9.60
CA ARG A 258 22.75 -3.19 -9.27
C ARG A 258 22.65 -3.91 -7.93
N LEU A 259 21.99 -3.29 -6.95
CA LEU A 259 21.70 -3.91 -5.66
C LEU A 259 20.71 -5.08 -5.82
N ALA A 260 19.71 -4.93 -6.68
CA ALA A 260 18.73 -5.99 -6.96
C ALA A 260 19.36 -7.27 -7.54
N ARG A 261 20.51 -7.16 -8.24
CA ARG A 261 21.27 -8.31 -8.75
C ARG A 261 22.05 -9.07 -7.68
N HIS A 262 22.23 -8.51 -6.49
CA HIS A 262 22.93 -9.18 -5.41
C HIS A 262 22.14 -10.42 -4.97
N SER A 263 22.80 -11.58 -4.85
CA SER A 263 22.13 -12.87 -4.65
C SER A 263 21.25 -12.93 -3.40
N ALA A 264 21.61 -12.20 -2.34
CA ALA A 264 20.78 -12.08 -1.14
C ALA A 264 19.48 -11.29 -1.40
N VAL A 265 19.57 -10.17 -2.12
CA VAL A 265 18.42 -9.31 -2.45
C VAL A 265 17.51 -9.98 -3.47
N MET A 266 18.10 -10.63 -4.48
CA MET A 266 17.34 -11.40 -5.47
C MET A 266 16.54 -12.52 -4.80
N ARG A 267 17.17 -13.30 -3.91
CA ARG A 267 16.48 -14.35 -3.14
C ARG A 267 15.35 -13.77 -2.29
N ALA A 268 15.58 -12.67 -1.58
CA ALA A 268 14.54 -12.00 -0.80
C ALA A 268 13.37 -11.53 -1.68
N ASN A 269 13.65 -10.94 -2.85
CA ASN A 269 12.62 -10.51 -3.80
C ASN A 269 11.83 -11.68 -4.38
N VAL A 270 12.47 -12.81 -4.71
CA VAL A 270 11.77 -14.02 -5.16
C VAL A 270 10.86 -14.56 -4.05
N VAL A 271 11.34 -14.62 -2.81
CA VAL A 271 10.53 -15.06 -1.67
C VAL A 271 9.31 -14.15 -1.49
N VAL A 272 9.50 -12.83 -1.52
CA VAL A 272 8.40 -11.85 -1.40
C VAL A 272 7.42 -11.95 -2.58
N LEU A 273 7.91 -12.17 -3.80
CA LEU A 273 7.08 -12.35 -4.99
C LEU A 273 6.21 -13.61 -4.87
N VAL A 274 6.83 -14.75 -4.55
CA VAL A 274 6.11 -16.03 -4.40
C VAL A 274 5.12 -15.97 -3.25
N ALA A 275 5.52 -15.39 -2.11
CA ALA A 275 4.62 -15.18 -0.98
C ALA A 275 3.45 -14.27 -1.35
N GLY A 276 3.72 -13.15 -2.04
CA GLY A 276 2.70 -12.23 -2.51
C GLY A 276 1.69 -12.88 -3.47
N LEU A 277 2.17 -13.66 -4.46
CA LEU A 277 1.31 -14.43 -5.37
C LEU A 277 0.45 -15.42 -4.60
N THR A 278 1.05 -16.15 -3.66
CA THR A 278 0.36 -17.17 -2.86
C THR A 278 -0.75 -16.54 -2.02
N VAL A 279 -0.43 -15.47 -1.28
CA VAL A 279 -1.40 -14.75 -0.44
C VAL A 279 -2.53 -14.15 -1.28
N TYR A 280 -2.18 -13.57 -2.43
CA TYR A 280 -3.16 -12.97 -3.33
C TYR A 280 -4.11 -14.01 -3.93
N MET A 281 -3.58 -15.12 -4.44
CA MET A 281 -4.37 -16.22 -4.97
C MET A 281 -5.25 -16.84 -3.89
N LEU A 282 -4.70 -17.09 -2.71
CA LEU A 282 -5.44 -17.61 -1.55
C LEU A 282 -6.63 -16.71 -1.22
N PHE A 283 -6.42 -15.41 -1.02
CA PHE A 283 -7.50 -14.49 -0.68
C PHE A 283 -8.55 -14.36 -1.77
N THR A 284 -8.13 -14.29 -3.03
CA THR A 284 -9.06 -14.17 -4.16
C THR A 284 -9.92 -15.41 -4.30
N LEU A 285 -9.30 -16.60 -4.32
CA LEU A 285 -10.02 -17.87 -4.48
C LEU A 285 -10.94 -18.16 -3.30
N VAL A 286 -10.47 -17.95 -2.06
CA VAL A 286 -11.30 -18.15 -0.85
C VAL A 286 -12.48 -17.19 -0.87
N THR A 287 -12.25 -15.90 -1.14
CA THR A 287 -13.34 -14.91 -1.19
C THR A 287 -14.37 -15.25 -2.26
N GLN A 288 -13.92 -15.58 -3.48
CA GLN A 288 -14.82 -15.94 -4.57
C GLN A 288 -15.58 -17.22 -4.28
N TYR A 289 -14.92 -18.25 -3.75
CA TYR A 289 -15.57 -19.51 -3.41
C TYR A 289 -16.59 -19.36 -2.27
N VAL A 290 -16.26 -18.58 -1.24
CA VAL A 290 -17.18 -18.32 -0.12
C VAL A 290 -18.40 -17.54 -0.58
N GLN A 291 -18.24 -16.53 -1.44
CA GLN A 291 -19.33 -15.63 -1.86
C GLN A 291 -20.09 -16.09 -3.12
N ALA A 292 -19.57 -17.06 -3.89
CA ALA A 292 -20.19 -17.48 -5.15
C ALA A 292 -21.56 -18.16 -4.92
N PRO A 293 -22.64 -17.72 -5.62
CA PRO A 293 -23.97 -18.31 -5.47
C PRO A 293 -24.10 -19.74 -6.02
N MET A 294 -23.34 -20.06 -7.08
CA MET A 294 -23.38 -21.36 -7.77
C MET A 294 -21.97 -21.96 -7.75
N GLY A 295 -21.81 -23.14 -7.16
CA GLY A 295 -20.51 -23.82 -7.01
C GLY A 295 -19.64 -23.33 -5.84
N GLY A 296 -20.14 -22.39 -5.04
CA GLY A 296 -19.51 -21.88 -3.82
C GLY A 296 -20.39 -22.07 -2.58
N LEU A 297 -20.03 -21.42 -1.47
CA LEU A 297 -20.80 -21.50 -0.20
C LEU A 297 -21.98 -20.53 -0.14
N GLY A 298 -22.09 -19.56 -1.07
CA GLY A 298 -23.16 -18.57 -1.10
C GLY A 298 -23.24 -17.69 0.16
N LEU A 299 -22.14 -17.57 0.91
CA LEU A 299 -22.09 -16.84 2.18
C LEU A 299 -21.81 -15.35 1.97
N SER A 300 -22.04 -14.56 3.01
CA SER A 300 -21.94 -13.10 2.97
C SER A 300 -20.49 -12.57 2.95
N VAL A 301 -20.31 -11.26 2.77
CA VAL A 301 -18.98 -10.62 2.75
C VAL A 301 -18.27 -10.77 4.10
N MET A 302 -19.04 -10.78 5.20
CA MET A 302 -18.58 -11.06 6.55
C MET A 302 -17.97 -12.45 6.68
N ALA A 303 -18.64 -13.48 6.16
CA ALA A 303 -18.12 -14.85 6.19
C ALA A 303 -16.78 -14.95 5.45
N ALA A 304 -16.65 -14.28 4.29
CA ALA A 304 -15.39 -14.19 3.56
C ALA A 304 -14.31 -13.44 4.34
N GLY A 305 -14.65 -12.34 5.01
CA GLY A 305 -13.72 -11.60 5.89
C GLY A 305 -13.26 -12.41 7.10
N MET A 306 -14.16 -13.20 7.71
CA MET A 306 -13.85 -14.10 8.82
C MET A 306 -12.98 -15.29 8.39
N ALA A 307 -13.15 -15.81 7.17
CA ALA A 307 -12.33 -16.88 6.64
C ALA A 307 -10.83 -16.51 6.52
N VAL A 308 -10.52 -15.20 6.48
CA VAL A 308 -9.16 -14.68 6.43
C VAL A 308 -8.51 -14.53 7.82
N LEU A 309 -9.30 -14.57 8.91
CA LEU A 309 -8.78 -14.42 10.28
C LEU A 309 -7.67 -15.41 10.66
N PRO A 310 -7.77 -16.73 10.38
CA PRO A 310 -6.72 -17.68 10.73
C PRO A 310 -5.36 -17.31 10.09
N PHE A 311 -5.37 -16.82 8.85
CA PHE A 311 -4.17 -16.38 8.16
C PHE A 311 -3.50 -15.22 8.91
N SER A 312 -4.28 -14.23 9.34
CA SER A 312 -3.76 -13.10 10.09
C SER A 312 -3.28 -13.46 11.48
N LEU A 313 -3.94 -14.40 12.17
CA LEU A 313 -3.49 -14.93 13.46
C LEU A 313 -2.14 -15.64 13.34
N CYS A 314 -1.96 -16.46 12.30
CA CYS A 314 -0.67 -17.10 12.00
C CYS A 314 0.42 -16.07 11.69
N GLY A 315 0.10 -15.02 10.94
CA GLY A 315 1.02 -13.92 10.67
C GLY A 315 1.47 -13.17 11.92
N LEU A 316 0.54 -12.90 12.85
CA LEU A 316 0.85 -12.27 14.15
C LEU A 316 1.66 -13.19 15.06
N ALA A 317 1.44 -14.50 15.02
CA ALA A 317 2.23 -15.48 15.76
C ALA A 317 3.67 -15.57 15.22
N GLY A 318 3.84 -15.63 13.90
CA GLY A 318 5.15 -15.66 13.25
C GLY A 318 5.97 -14.39 13.50
N GLY A 319 5.34 -13.21 13.47
CA GLY A 319 6.01 -11.93 13.74
C GLY A 319 6.51 -11.74 15.17
N ARG A 320 6.12 -12.61 16.12
CA ARG A 320 6.64 -12.61 17.49
C ARG A 320 7.80 -13.59 17.71
N ALA A 321 8.03 -14.50 16.75
CA ALA A 321 8.99 -15.60 16.89
C ALA A 321 10.37 -15.32 16.24
N GLY A 322 10.57 -14.15 15.62
CA GLY A 322 11.83 -13.69 15.04
C GLY A 322 12.22 -12.32 15.55
#